data_AF-A0A952P957-F1
#
_entry.id   AF-A0A952P957-F1
#
_cell.length_a   1.000
_cell.length_b   1.000
_cell.length_c   1.000
_cell.angle_alpha   90.00
_cell.angle_beta   90.00
_cell.angle_gamma   90.00
#
_symmetry.space_group_name_H-M   'P 1'
#
loop_
_entity.id
_entity.type
_entity.pdbx_description
1 polymer ?
#
loop_
_entity_poly.entity_id
_entity_poly.type
_entity_poly.pdbx_seq_one_letter_code
_entity_poly.pdbx_strand_id
1 'polypeptide(L)'
;MSSAIATSERSQLSLWIQAARTFSFPASVVPMLVGIMWTLAASTGTVYWELVPVILIAGVLFHAGSNMVNDYFDYKKGVDIDESYGSSRIIVEGLLSPKAVLNGGLLMFAIGFALGMILVYYHGLPIFVIGIIGLLGGLLYTGFNVAYKYYALGDIFVFLMFGPMMVLGTNTALTGNLDYNTFFVSIPIGLLTVAILTANNIRDIKHDRQAKVSTMATLLGVKASVGEYYFLIFGAFASVVIMVALGFLTPWTLIVLISIKPAIDNVKFISKADENKPEEIMIGDVRTAQHNLMFGVLYSIGILIGVLV
;
A
#
# COMPACT_ATOMS: atom_id res chain seq x y z
N MET A 1 1.72 -14.54 42.51
CA MET A 1 2.88 -13.66 42.19
C MET A 1 3.84 -14.46 41.32
N SER A 2 3.82 -14.25 40.01
CA SER A 2 4.94 -14.46 39.07
C SER A 2 4.37 -14.52 37.65
N SER A 3 4.21 -13.36 37.03
CA SER A 3 4.31 -13.20 35.57
C SER A 3 4.51 -11.72 35.22
N ALA A 4 5.39 -11.04 35.97
CA ALA A 4 6.06 -9.86 35.46
C ALA A 4 7.16 -10.34 34.50
N ILE A 5 6.75 -10.92 33.39
CA ILE A 5 7.64 -11.42 32.35
C ILE A 5 8.03 -10.22 31.50
N ALA A 6 9.19 -9.66 31.82
CA ALA A 6 10.06 -8.91 30.91
C ALA A 6 9.39 -7.87 29.98
N THR A 7 8.86 -6.78 30.53
CA THR A 7 8.82 -5.51 29.77
C THR A 7 10.25 -4.95 29.69
N SER A 8 11.14 -5.57 28.92
CA SER A 8 12.46 -4.99 28.64
C SER A 8 12.38 -4.02 27.45
N GLU A 9 12.70 -2.76 27.72
CA GLU A 9 13.50 -1.86 26.88
C GLU A 9 13.05 -1.45 25.46
N ARG A 10 11.78 -1.59 25.06
CA ARG A 10 11.33 -0.94 23.81
C ARG A 10 11.01 0.54 24.04
N SER A 11 11.65 1.40 23.27
CA SER A 11 11.36 2.84 23.29
C SER A 11 9.94 3.12 22.77
N GLN A 12 9.32 4.21 23.25
CA GLN A 12 8.02 4.65 22.75
C GLN A 12 8.02 4.81 21.22
N LEU A 13 9.10 5.34 20.66
CA LEU A 13 9.27 5.46 19.21
C LEU A 13 9.18 4.10 18.50
N SER A 14 9.82 3.06 19.04
CA SER A 14 9.77 1.71 18.46
C SER A 14 8.35 1.14 18.41
N LEU A 15 7.53 1.41 19.44
CA LEU A 15 6.13 0.98 19.49
C LEU A 15 5.29 1.71 18.43
N TRP A 16 5.49 3.00 18.25
CA TRP A 16 4.78 3.78 17.23
C TRP A 16 5.22 3.43 15.80
N ILE A 17 6.50 3.09 15.57
CA ILE A 17 6.98 2.56 14.28
C ILE A 17 6.29 1.24 13.96
N GLN A 18 6.14 0.34 14.94
CA GLN A 18 5.40 -0.90 14.77
C GLN A 18 3.91 -0.63 14.47
N ALA A 19 3.26 0.25 15.23
CA ALA A 19 1.86 0.63 15.01
C ALA A 19 1.62 1.26 13.62
N ALA A 20 2.58 2.04 13.12
CA ALA A 20 2.51 2.60 11.77
C ALA A 20 2.72 1.57 10.65
N ARG A 21 3.24 0.38 10.99
CA ARG A 21 3.60 -0.70 10.05
C ARG A 21 4.51 -0.22 8.93
N THR A 22 5.64 0.41 9.28
CA THR A 22 6.56 1.06 8.32
C THR A 22 7.06 0.15 7.20
N PHE A 23 7.08 -1.17 7.40
CA PHE A 23 7.41 -2.14 6.34
C PHE A 23 6.46 -2.06 5.12
N SER A 24 5.23 -1.58 5.33
CA SER A 24 4.20 -1.42 4.29
C SER A 24 4.33 -0.12 3.51
N PHE A 25 5.12 0.85 3.98
CA PHE A 25 5.26 2.17 3.33
C PHE A 25 5.76 2.14 1.87
N PRO A 26 6.48 1.11 1.38
CA PRO A 26 6.69 0.96 -0.06
C PRO A 26 5.40 1.04 -0.88
N ALA A 27 4.27 0.52 -0.37
CA ALA A 27 2.99 0.57 -1.08
C ALA A 27 2.52 2.01 -1.37
N SER A 28 2.85 3.00 -0.52
CA SER A 28 2.52 4.41 -0.75
C SER A 28 3.65 5.22 -1.36
N VAL A 29 4.91 4.96 -0.98
CA VAL A 29 6.06 5.74 -1.44
C VAL A 29 6.36 5.46 -2.91
N VAL A 30 6.29 4.21 -3.34
CA VAL A 30 6.56 3.82 -4.73
C VAL A 30 5.62 4.50 -5.74
N PRO A 31 4.27 4.45 -5.60
CA PRO A 31 3.40 5.12 -6.56
C PRO A 31 3.61 6.63 -6.58
N MET A 32 3.85 7.27 -5.42
CA MET A 32 4.21 8.70 -5.42
C MET A 32 5.52 8.95 -6.17
N LEU A 33 6.55 8.13 -5.98
CA LEU A 33 7.81 8.22 -6.73
C LEU A 33 7.59 8.07 -8.23
N VAL A 34 6.79 7.09 -8.65
CA VAL A 34 6.43 6.90 -10.06
C VAL A 34 5.65 8.09 -10.61
N GLY A 35 4.74 8.68 -9.83
CA GLY A 35 4.05 9.92 -10.19
C GLY A 35 5.00 11.10 -10.39
N ILE A 36 6.01 11.26 -9.52
CA ILE A 36 7.06 12.28 -9.65
C ILE A 36 7.87 12.05 -10.95
N MET A 37 8.29 10.81 -11.22
CA MET A 37 9.07 10.50 -12.43
C MET A 37 8.25 10.64 -13.71
N TRP A 38 6.98 10.25 -13.68
CA TRP A 38 6.07 10.48 -14.81
C TRP A 38 5.87 11.98 -15.06
N THR A 39 5.66 12.75 -13.99
CA THR A 39 5.56 14.21 -14.07
C THR A 39 6.80 14.79 -14.74
N LEU A 40 8.00 14.33 -14.36
CA LEU A 40 9.26 14.76 -14.96
C LEU A 40 9.35 14.43 -16.45
N ALA A 41 8.84 13.27 -16.86
CA ALA A 41 8.92 12.78 -18.24
C ALA A 41 7.87 13.38 -19.19
N ALA A 42 6.66 13.62 -18.69
CA ALA A 42 5.49 13.93 -19.52
C ALA A 42 5.00 15.39 -19.37
N SER A 43 5.44 16.13 -18.35
CA SER A 43 4.97 17.50 -18.16
C SER A 43 5.58 18.46 -19.16
N THR A 44 4.71 19.27 -19.78
CA THR A 44 5.10 20.31 -20.74
C THR A 44 4.94 21.73 -20.18
N GLY A 45 4.42 21.87 -18.96
CA GLY A 45 4.14 23.14 -18.29
C GLY A 45 4.96 23.38 -17.03
N THR A 46 4.53 24.37 -16.23
CA THR A 46 5.12 24.67 -14.92
C THR A 46 4.92 23.50 -13.96
N VAL A 47 5.99 23.12 -13.27
CA VAL A 47 5.98 22.08 -12.24
C VAL A 47 6.52 22.64 -10.93
N TYR A 48 5.79 22.43 -9.84
CA TYR A 48 6.11 22.93 -8.49
C TYR A 48 6.86 21.86 -7.69
N TRP A 49 8.13 21.66 -8.01
CA TRP A 49 8.97 20.61 -7.41
C TRP A 49 9.16 20.78 -5.89
N GLU A 50 9.01 21.99 -5.37
CA GLU A 50 9.04 22.28 -3.93
C GLU A 50 7.92 21.57 -3.14
N LEU A 51 6.87 21.08 -3.82
CA LEU A 51 5.76 20.35 -3.19
C LEU A 51 6.07 18.86 -2.97
N VAL A 52 7.13 18.32 -3.56
CA VAL A 52 7.50 16.89 -3.43
C VAL A 52 7.61 16.43 -1.96
N PRO A 53 8.30 17.14 -1.04
CA PRO A 53 8.35 16.74 0.36
C PRO A 53 6.96 16.72 1.02
N VAL A 54 6.10 17.68 0.70
CA VAL A 54 4.74 17.77 1.25
C VAL A 54 3.91 16.58 0.79
N ILE A 55 3.98 16.23 -0.49
CA ILE A 55 3.27 15.07 -1.08
C ILE A 55 3.71 13.77 -0.38
N LEU A 56 5.02 13.53 -0.29
CA LEU A 56 5.56 12.30 0.31
C LEU A 56 5.19 12.17 1.79
N ILE A 57 5.33 13.25 2.56
CA ILE A 57 5.02 13.24 4.00
C ILE A 57 3.51 13.07 4.20
N ALA A 58 2.66 13.81 3.49
CA ALA A 58 1.21 13.69 3.64
C ALA A 58 0.70 12.29 3.26
N GLY A 59 1.20 11.72 2.16
CA GLY A 59 0.85 10.38 1.71
C GLY A 59 1.25 9.29 2.71
N VAL A 60 2.46 9.36 3.27
CA VAL A 60 2.93 8.43 4.32
C VAL A 60 2.11 8.58 5.60
N LEU A 61 1.77 9.81 6.00
CA LEU A 61 0.92 10.04 7.18
C LEU A 61 -0.49 9.47 7.00
N PHE A 62 -1.11 9.64 5.82
CA PHE A 62 -2.40 9.03 5.51
C PHE A 62 -2.33 7.50 5.54
N HIS A 63 -1.25 6.91 5.03
CA HIS A 63 -1.05 5.47 5.09
C HIS A 63 -0.85 4.98 6.54
N ALA A 64 0.02 5.63 7.31
CA ALA A 64 0.23 5.33 8.73
C ALA A 64 -1.07 5.46 9.54
N GLY A 65 -1.83 6.52 9.29
CA GLY A 65 -3.15 6.74 9.89
C GLY A 65 -4.12 5.62 9.58
N SER A 66 -4.16 5.19 8.32
CA SER A 66 -4.99 4.05 7.87
C SER A 66 -4.60 2.77 8.59
N ASN A 67 -3.30 2.45 8.71
CA ASN A 67 -2.82 1.25 9.41
C ASN A 67 -3.25 1.23 10.88
N MET A 68 -3.10 2.34 11.59
CA MET A 68 -3.48 2.44 13.01
C MET A 68 -5.00 2.39 13.22
N VAL A 69 -5.77 3.04 12.36
CA VAL A 69 -7.24 2.97 12.39
C VAL A 69 -7.70 1.55 12.09
N ASN A 70 -7.05 0.86 11.14
CA ASN A 70 -7.31 -0.54 10.82
C ASN A 70 -7.05 -1.45 12.02
N ASP A 71 -5.89 -1.37 12.67
CA ASP A 71 -5.59 -2.13 13.89
C ASP A 71 -6.68 -1.94 14.96
N TYR A 72 -7.13 -0.70 15.17
CA TYR A 72 -8.16 -0.41 16.16
C TYR A 72 -9.50 -1.10 15.82
N PHE A 73 -9.96 -0.99 14.58
CA PHE A 73 -11.27 -1.54 14.19
C PHE A 73 -11.23 -3.06 14.03
N ASP A 74 -10.14 -3.63 13.49
CA ASP A 74 -9.93 -5.08 13.41
C ASP A 74 -9.89 -5.69 14.82
N TYR A 75 -9.17 -5.08 15.78
CA TYR A 75 -9.19 -5.49 17.20
C TYR A 75 -10.60 -5.39 17.81
N LYS A 76 -11.27 -4.24 17.65
CA LYS A 76 -12.61 -4.00 18.23
C LYS A 76 -13.66 -4.98 17.70
N LYS A 77 -13.52 -5.43 16.45
CA LYS A 77 -14.43 -6.38 15.79
C LYS A 77 -14.04 -7.85 16.06
N GLY A 78 -12.93 -8.10 16.77
CA GLY A 78 -12.45 -9.46 17.07
C GLY A 78 -11.85 -10.17 15.86
N VAL A 79 -11.41 -9.42 14.84
CA VAL A 79 -10.68 -9.94 13.68
C VAL A 79 -9.24 -10.23 14.06
N ASP A 80 -8.60 -9.29 14.75
CA ASP A 80 -7.23 -9.44 15.25
C ASP A 80 -7.23 -10.10 16.64
N ILE A 81 -6.62 -11.29 16.73
CA ILE A 81 -6.44 -12.11 17.93
C ILE A 81 -4.96 -12.48 18.13
N ASP A 82 -4.60 -13.15 19.23
CA ASP A 82 -3.20 -13.49 19.55
C ASP A 82 -2.50 -14.31 18.45
N GLU A 83 -3.27 -15.16 17.77
CA GLU A 83 -2.86 -16.02 16.66
C GLU A 83 -2.79 -15.28 15.30
N SER A 84 -3.24 -14.03 15.24
CA SER A 84 -3.18 -13.22 14.01
C SER A 84 -1.75 -12.77 13.68
N TYR A 85 -1.43 -12.77 12.39
CA TYR A 85 -0.12 -12.36 11.87
C TYR A 85 -0.18 -11.04 11.08
N GLY A 86 -1.36 -10.65 10.59
CA GLY A 86 -1.52 -9.50 9.69
C GLY A 86 -1.68 -8.13 10.35
N SER A 87 -1.84 -8.08 11.67
CA SER A 87 -1.93 -6.84 12.43
C SER A 87 -0.55 -6.27 12.78
N SER A 88 -0.47 -5.04 13.28
CA SER A 88 0.78 -4.59 13.93
C SER A 88 1.05 -5.33 15.24
N ARG A 89 0.07 -6.10 15.74
CA ARG A 89 0.03 -6.76 17.05
C ARG A 89 0.16 -5.82 18.26
N ILE A 90 0.29 -4.51 18.06
CA ILE A 90 0.57 -3.56 19.16
C ILE A 90 -0.57 -3.48 20.20
N ILE A 91 -1.82 -3.67 19.75
CA ILE A 91 -3.00 -3.67 20.62
C ILE A 91 -3.18 -5.06 21.25
N VAL A 92 -3.08 -6.11 20.43
CA VAL A 92 -3.24 -7.51 20.84
C VAL A 92 -2.22 -7.88 21.94
N GLU A 93 -0.97 -7.44 21.79
CA GLU A 93 0.11 -7.64 22.77
C GLU A 93 0.02 -6.71 24.00
N GLY A 94 -0.98 -5.83 24.06
CA GLY A 94 -1.16 -4.88 25.17
C GLY A 94 -0.07 -3.79 25.26
N LEU A 95 0.73 -3.60 24.21
CA LEU A 95 1.85 -2.64 24.19
C LEU A 95 1.36 -1.19 24.09
N LEU A 96 0.26 -0.96 23.38
CA LEU A 96 -0.47 0.32 23.37
C LEU A 96 -1.97 0.07 23.55
N SER A 97 -2.63 0.97 24.29
CA SER A 97 -4.09 0.87 24.43
C SER A 97 -4.80 1.11 23.09
N PRO A 98 -5.96 0.46 22.82
CA PRO A 98 -6.71 0.67 21.58
C PRO A 98 -7.03 2.14 21.31
N LYS A 99 -7.40 2.89 22.37
CA LYS A 99 -7.70 4.32 22.27
C LYS A 99 -6.47 5.16 21.89
N ALA A 100 -5.28 4.79 22.38
CA ALA A 100 -4.04 5.46 22.01
C ALA A 100 -3.75 5.26 20.52
N VAL A 101 -3.87 4.03 20.01
CA VAL A 101 -3.65 3.72 18.59
C VAL A 101 -4.65 4.44 17.69
N LEU A 102 -5.94 4.45 18.03
CA LEU A 102 -6.95 5.21 17.30
C LEU A 102 -6.61 6.71 17.25
N ASN A 103 -6.29 7.31 18.39
CA ASN A 103 -5.95 8.73 18.47
C ASN A 103 -4.67 9.05 17.68
N GLY A 104 -3.67 8.15 17.71
CA GLY A 104 -2.47 8.26 16.88
C GLY A 104 -2.80 8.25 15.40
N GLY A 105 -3.66 7.33 14.96
CA GLY A 105 -4.10 7.27 13.56
C GLY A 105 -4.86 8.52 13.11
N LEU A 106 -5.79 9.01 13.94
CA LEU A 106 -6.52 10.25 13.69
C LEU A 106 -5.60 11.49 13.66
N LEU A 107 -4.56 11.51 14.51
CA LEU A 107 -3.56 12.57 14.49
C LEU A 107 -2.74 12.55 13.19
N MET A 108 -2.34 11.37 12.70
CA MET A 108 -1.65 11.26 11.41
C MET A 108 -2.53 11.76 10.27
N PHE A 109 -3.82 11.40 10.25
CA PHE A 109 -4.78 11.96 9.29
C PHE A 109 -4.93 13.48 9.41
N ALA A 110 -5.02 14.03 10.62
CA ALA A 110 -5.14 15.47 10.82
C ALA A 110 -3.91 16.23 10.30
N ILE A 111 -2.69 15.74 10.58
CA ILE A 111 -1.45 16.34 10.09
C ILE A 111 -1.35 16.19 8.56
N GLY A 112 -1.62 14.99 8.03
CA GLY A 112 -1.63 14.75 6.59
C GLY A 112 -2.64 15.63 5.86
N PHE A 113 -3.81 15.87 6.45
CA PHE A 113 -4.84 16.74 5.89
C PHE A 113 -4.37 18.20 5.88
N ALA A 114 -3.77 18.67 6.98
CA ALA A 114 -3.20 20.02 7.05
C ALA A 114 -2.10 20.24 5.99
N LEU A 115 -1.24 19.25 5.77
CA LEU A 115 -0.25 19.29 4.68
C LEU A 115 -0.93 19.23 3.30
N GLY A 116 -1.97 18.42 3.13
CA GLY A 116 -2.77 18.38 1.91
C GLY A 116 -3.41 19.73 1.58
N MET A 117 -3.80 20.52 2.59
CA MET A 117 -4.33 21.88 2.36
C MET A 117 -3.31 22.83 1.74
N ILE A 118 -2.01 22.59 1.93
CA ILE A 118 -0.95 23.33 1.21
C ILE A 118 -1.04 23.03 -0.29
N LEU A 119 -1.24 21.77 -0.67
CA LEU A 119 -1.40 21.37 -2.07
C LEU A 119 -2.71 21.93 -2.67
N VAL A 120 -3.78 21.99 -1.87
CA VAL A 120 -5.05 22.63 -2.27
C VAL A 120 -4.88 24.14 -2.48
N TYR A 121 -4.04 24.81 -1.70
CA TYR A 121 -3.76 26.23 -1.92
C TYR A 121 -3.15 26.50 -3.31
N TYR A 122 -2.30 25.60 -3.82
CA TYR A 122 -1.69 25.73 -5.14
C TYR A 122 -2.64 25.38 -6.29
N HIS A 123 -3.43 24.32 -6.14
CA HIS A 123 -4.14 23.71 -7.28
C HIS A 123 -5.65 23.53 -7.08
N GLY A 124 -6.20 23.98 -5.95
CA GLY A 124 -7.63 24.11 -5.72
C GLY A 124 -8.39 22.80 -5.60
N LEU A 125 -9.63 22.82 -6.11
CA LEU A 125 -10.63 21.78 -5.90
C LEU A 125 -10.21 20.37 -6.34
N PRO A 126 -9.52 20.14 -7.48
CA PRO A 126 -9.12 18.80 -7.89
C PRO A 126 -8.30 18.06 -6.81
N ILE A 127 -7.32 18.74 -6.21
CA ILE A 127 -6.51 18.17 -5.12
C ILE A 127 -7.34 17.93 -3.86
N PHE A 128 -8.25 18.83 -3.54
CA PHE A 128 -9.13 18.66 -2.40
C PHE A 128 -10.00 17.40 -2.55
N VAL A 129 -10.58 17.18 -3.74
CA VAL A 129 -11.39 15.98 -4.03
C VAL A 129 -10.55 14.71 -3.92
N ILE A 130 -9.36 14.68 -4.54
CA ILE A 130 -8.43 13.53 -4.44
C ILE A 130 -8.07 13.24 -2.98
N GLY A 131 -7.76 14.28 -2.21
CA GLY A 131 -7.42 14.18 -0.79
C GLY A 131 -8.57 13.63 0.06
N ILE A 132 -9.81 14.09 -0.18
CA ILE A 132 -11.01 13.59 0.52
C ILE A 132 -11.28 12.14 0.15
N ILE A 133 -11.14 11.74 -1.12
CA ILE A 133 -11.28 10.35 -1.53
C ILE A 133 -10.24 9.48 -0.82
N GLY A 134 -8.98 9.91 -0.74
CA GLY A 134 -7.93 9.19 -0.02
C GLY A 134 -8.21 9.08 1.49
N LEU A 135 -8.64 10.17 2.13
CA LEU A 135 -9.01 10.19 3.55
C LEU A 135 -10.16 9.23 3.86
N LEU A 136 -11.25 9.29 3.06
CA LEU A 136 -12.40 8.39 3.21
C LEU A 136 -12.02 6.95 2.87
N GLY A 137 -11.19 6.74 1.85
CA GLY A 137 -10.65 5.44 1.49
C GLY A 137 -9.95 4.77 2.67
N GLY A 138 -9.06 5.48 3.35
CA GLY A 138 -8.38 4.98 4.54
C GLY A 138 -9.30 4.74 5.73
N LEU A 139 -10.16 5.71 6.07
CA LEU A 139 -11.05 5.62 7.24
C LEU A 139 -12.16 4.57 7.11
N LEU A 140 -12.71 4.39 5.91
CA LEU A 140 -13.83 3.48 5.67
C LEU A 140 -13.38 2.05 5.31
N TYR A 141 -12.07 1.80 5.19
CA TYR A 141 -11.50 0.49 4.83
C TYR A 141 -11.93 -0.60 5.83
N THR A 142 -11.69 -0.38 7.12
CA THR A 142 -12.15 -1.23 8.25
C THR A 142 -13.14 -0.50 9.15
N GLY A 143 -13.15 0.83 9.08
CA GLY A 143 -13.85 1.68 10.01
C GLY A 143 -15.33 1.78 9.76
N PHE A 144 -16.04 2.07 10.84
CA PHE A 144 -17.48 2.28 10.86
C PHE A 144 -18.25 1.06 10.32
N ASN A 145 -19.48 1.28 9.86
CA ASN A 145 -20.34 0.24 9.30
C ASN A 145 -20.09 -0.02 7.79
N VAL A 146 -19.22 0.77 7.15
CA VAL A 146 -18.89 0.62 5.72
C VAL A 146 -17.89 -0.52 5.54
N ALA A 147 -16.72 -0.42 6.21
CA ALA A 147 -15.70 -1.47 6.33
C ALA A 147 -15.55 -2.37 5.08
N TYR A 148 -15.30 -1.74 3.92
CA TYR A 148 -15.40 -2.41 2.62
C TYR A 148 -14.36 -3.54 2.43
N LYS A 149 -13.29 -3.56 3.24
CA LYS A 149 -12.37 -4.72 3.36
C LYS A 149 -13.15 -6.01 3.59
N TYR A 150 -14.22 -5.98 4.38
CA TYR A 150 -14.96 -7.16 4.81
C TYR A 150 -16.04 -7.63 3.81
N TYR A 151 -16.15 -6.99 2.65
CA TYR A 151 -17.09 -7.33 1.58
C TYR A 151 -16.37 -7.70 0.27
N ALA A 152 -15.14 -8.20 0.37
CA ALA A 152 -14.28 -8.61 -0.75
C ALA A 152 -13.98 -7.51 -1.79
N LEU A 153 -14.09 -6.25 -1.37
CA LEU A 153 -13.75 -5.09 -2.22
C LEU A 153 -12.33 -4.56 -1.94
N GLY A 154 -11.60 -5.16 -1.00
CA GLY A 154 -10.26 -4.72 -0.60
C GLY A 154 -9.31 -4.55 -1.78
N ASP A 155 -9.15 -5.60 -2.59
CA ASP A 155 -8.20 -5.66 -3.71
C ASP A 155 -8.45 -4.56 -4.76
N ILE A 156 -9.71 -4.36 -5.17
CA ILE A 156 -10.04 -3.31 -6.16
C ILE A 156 -9.83 -1.90 -5.59
N PHE A 157 -10.20 -1.65 -4.34
CA PHE A 157 -9.99 -0.33 -3.74
C PHE A 157 -8.51 -0.06 -3.46
N VAL A 158 -7.75 -1.06 -3.02
CA VAL A 158 -6.30 -0.92 -2.83
C VAL A 158 -5.61 -0.66 -4.17
N PHE A 159 -6.00 -1.36 -5.25
CA PHE A 159 -5.53 -1.06 -6.60
C PHE A 159 -5.79 0.41 -6.97
N LEU A 160 -7.04 0.87 -6.82
CA LEU A 160 -7.44 2.23 -7.22
C LEU A 160 -6.76 3.31 -6.38
N MET A 161 -6.66 3.11 -5.07
CA MET A 161 -6.11 4.11 -4.13
C MET A 161 -4.59 4.20 -4.23
N PHE A 162 -3.88 3.08 -4.19
CA PHE A 162 -2.43 3.07 -4.19
C PHE A 162 -1.82 3.08 -5.60
N GLY A 163 -2.53 2.61 -6.62
CA GLY A 163 -2.10 2.75 -8.01
C GLY A 163 -2.56 4.10 -8.59
N PRO A 164 -3.66 4.14 -9.36
CA PRO A 164 -4.04 5.34 -10.11
C PRO A 164 -4.19 6.60 -9.28
N MET A 165 -4.86 6.55 -8.12
CA MET A 165 -5.17 7.75 -7.35
C MET A 165 -3.92 8.40 -6.75
N MET A 166 -2.96 7.62 -6.23
CA MET A 166 -1.70 8.16 -5.73
C MET A 166 -0.84 8.74 -6.86
N VAL A 167 -0.70 8.05 -7.99
CA VAL A 167 0.10 8.53 -9.13
C VAL A 167 -0.53 9.80 -9.74
N LEU A 168 -1.85 9.78 -9.98
CA LEU A 168 -2.61 10.94 -10.48
C LEU A 168 -2.54 12.11 -9.50
N GLY A 169 -2.75 11.83 -8.21
CA GLY A 169 -2.72 12.84 -7.15
C GLY A 169 -1.36 13.51 -7.05
N THR A 170 -0.27 12.73 -7.13
CA THR A 170 1.09 13.28 -7.16
C THR A 170 1.32 14.14 -8.40
N ASN A 171 0.97 13.67 -9.60
CA ASN A 171 1.12 14.45 -10.83
C ASN A 171 0.31 15.76 -10.78
N THR A 172 -0.95 15.67 -10.36
CA THR A 172 -1.84 16.82 -10.27
C THR A 172 -1.36 17.81 -9.21
N ALA A 173 -0.80 17.32 -8.09
CA ALA A 173 -0.26 18.17 -7.04
C ALA A 173 1.01 18.91 -7.45
N LEU A 174 1.74 18.40 -8.45
CA LEU A 174 2.94 19.03 -8.97
C LEU A 174 2.66 19.97 -10.16
N THR A 175 1.62 19.70 -10.95
CA THR A 175 1.38 20.37 -12.23
C THR A 175 0.09 21.19 -12.28
N GLY A 176 -0.83 20.95 -11.35
CA GLY A 176 -2.21 21.46 -11.40
C GLY A 176 -3.11 20.80 -12.45
N ASN A 177 -2.60 19.86 -13.25
CA ASN A 177 -3.33 19.25 -14.36
C ASN A 177 -3.68 17.78 -14.09
N LEU A 178 -4.87 17.37 -14.50
CA LEU A 178 -5.29 15.97 -14.50
C LEU A 178 -4.73 15.29 -15.75
N ASP A 179 -3.65 14.52 -15.57
CA ASP A 179 -3.10 13.67 -16.62
C ASP A 179 -3.61 12.23 -16.46
N TYR A 180 -4.56 11.83 -17.31
CA TYR A 180 -5.14 10.49 -17.27
C TYR A 180 -4.17 9.38 -17.71
N ASN A 181 -3.04 9.71 -18.33
CA ASN A 181 -2.01 8.73 -18.67
C ASN A 181 -1.38 8.11 -17.41
N THR A 182 -1.43 8.82 -16.27
CA THR A 182 -1.02 8.31 -14.96
C THR A 182 -1.74 7.02 -14.57
N PHE A 183 -2.96 6.77 -15.08
CA PHE A 183 -3.65 5.50 -14.88
C PHE A 183 -2.81 4.34 -15.40
N PHE A 184 -2.36 4.39 -16.66
CA PHE A 184 -1.60 3.30 -17.29
C PHE A 184 -0.24 3.07 -16.61
N VAL A 185 0.48 4.16 -16.33
CA VAL A 185 1.79 4.14 -15.67
C VAL A 185 1.70 3.56 -14.25
N SER A 186 0.55 3.72 -13.60
CA SER A 186 0.31 3.20 -12.25
C SER A 186 -0.04 1.71 -12.21
N ILE A 187 -0.49 1.11 -13.31
CA ILE A 187 -0.94 -0.30 -13.37
C ILE A 187 0.07 -1.26 -12.72
N PRO A 188 1.36 -1.29 -13.10
CA PRO A 188 2.30 -2.24 -12.52
C PRO A 188 2.43 -2.08 -11.00
N ILE A 189 2.44 -0.85 -10.50
CA ILE A 189 2.56 -0.57 -9.06
C ILE A 189 1.27 -0.91 -8.30
N GLY A 190 0.11 -0.62 -8.89
CA GLY A 190 -1.19 -1.01 -8.35
C GLY A 190 -1.30 -2.53 -8.21
N LEU A 191 -0.92 -3.29 -9.24
CA LEU A 191 -0.91 -4.75 -9.21
C LEU A 191 0.01 -5.29 -8.12
N LEU A 192 1.24 -4.77 -8.00
CA LEU A 192 2.16 -5.20 -6.95
C LEU A 192 1.68 -4.81 -5.55
N THR A 193 0.99 -3.69 -5.40
CA THR A 193 0.40 -3.28 -4.12
C THR A 193 -0.74 -4.21 -3.72
N VAL A 194 -1.61 -4.61 -4.67
CA VAL A 194 -2.60 -5.65 -4.41
C VAL A 194 -1.93 -6.98 -4.08
N ALA A 195 -0.82 -7.34 -4.73
CA ALA A 195 -0.10 -8.57 -4.39
C ALA A 195 0.36 -8.60 -2.93
N ILE A 196 0.75 -7.46 -2.34
CA ILE A 196 1.05 -7.35 -0.90
C ILE A 196 -0.19 -7.72 -0.07
N LEU A 197 -1.35 -7.15 -0.42
CA LEU A 197 -2.61 -7.45 0.24
C LEU A 197 -3.05 -8.90 0.03
N THR A 198 -2.96 -9.44 -1.18
CA THR A 198 -3.29 -10.84 -1.48
C THR A 198 -2.41 -11.79 -0.68
N ALA A 199 -1.10 -11.54 -0.55
CA ALA A 199 -0.23 -12.36 0.30
C ALA A 199 -0.65 -12.33 1.78
N ASN A 200 -1.04 -11.16 2.29
CA ASN A 200 -1.58 -10.98 3.64
C ASN A 200 -2.90 -11.76 3.81
N ASN A 201 -3.84 -11.60 2.88
CA ASN A 201 -5.15 -12.24 2.92
C ASN A 201 -5.08 -13.76 2.76
N ILE A 202 -4.16 -14.31 1.95
CA ILE A 202 -3.99 -15.77 1.79
C ILE A 202 -3.61 -16.42 3.13
N ARG A 203 -2.66 -15.80 3.85
CA ARG A 203 -2.23 -16.26 5.18
C ARG A 203 -3.38 -16.24 6.18
N ASP A 204 -4.25 -15.24 6.07
CA ASP A 204 -5.28 -14.98 7.08
C ASP A 204 -6.65 -15.60 6.75
N ILE A 205 -6.81 -16.32 5.62
CA ILE A 205 -8.08 -16.94 5.19
C ILE A 205 -8.83 -17.66 6.33
N LYS A 206 -8.12 -18.51 7.09
CA LYS A 206 -8.73 -19.29 8.16
C LYS A 206 -9.27 -18.39 9.27
N HIS A 207 -8.48 -17.41 9.68
CA HIS A 207 -8.83 -16.46 10.74
C HIS A 207 -9.96 -15.52 10.29
N ASP A 208 -9.87 -14.98 9.07
CA ASP A 208 -10.91 -14.13 8.48
C ASP A 208 -12.27 -14.83 8.43
N ARG A 209 -12.29 -16.11 8.02
CA ARG A 209 -13.51 -16.93 8.02
C ARG A 209 -14.11 -17.10 9.41
N GLN A 210 -13.27 -17.35 10.42
CA GLN A 210 -13.72 -17.46 11.82
C GLN A 210 -14.29 -16.13 12.33
N ALA A 211 -13.70 -15.01 11.92
CA ALA A 211 -14.18 -13.67 12.21
C ALA A 211 -15.39 -13.22 11.35
N LYS A 212 -15.90 -14.08 10.46
CA LYS A 212 -17.00 -13.79 9.52
C LYS A 212 -16.70 -12.59 8.60
N VAL A 213 -15.43 -12.37 8.30
CA VAL A 213 -14.93 -11.38 7.36
C VAL A 213 -14.85 -12.01 5.98
N SER A 214 -15.34 -11.30 4.95
CA SER A 214 -15.18 -11.73 3.55
C SER A 214 -14.11 -10.88 2.88
N THR A 215 -12.92 -11.43 2.68
CA THR A 215 -11.88 -10.89 1.78
C THR A 215 -11.94 -11.61 0.42
N MET A 216 -11.30 -11.06 -0.62
CA MET A 216 -11.20 -11.75 -1.92
C MET A 216 -10.61 -13.17 -1.75
N ALA A 217 -9.58 -13.30 -0.91
CA ALA A 217 -8.94 -14.58 -0.64
C ALA A 217 -9.88 -15.59 0.04
N THR A 218 -10.74 -15.14 0.97
CA THR A 218 -11.72 -16.04 1.61
C THR A 218 -12.77 -16.57 0.63
N LEU A 219 -13.16 -15.76 -0.38
CA LEU A 219 -14.10 -16.13 -1.44
C LEU A 219 -13.48 -17.09 -2.45
N LEU A 220 -12.24 -16.80 -2.89
CA LEU A 220 -11.52 -17.61 -3.87
C LEU A 220 -10.98 -18.91 -3.28
N GLY A 221 -10.61 -18.90 -1.99
CA GLY A 221 -9.86 -19.95 -1.33
C GLY A 221 -8.38 -19.96 -1.75
N VAL A 222 -7.58 -20.78 -1.06
CA VAL A 222 -6.10 -20.77 -1.18
C VAL A 222 -5.63 -20.91 -2.63
N LYS A 223 -6.08 -21.95 -3.34
CA LYS A 223 -5.56 -22.27 -4.69
C LYS A 223 -5.80 -21.16 -5.70
N ALA A 224 -7.00 -20.58 -5.73
CA ALA A 224 -7.32 -19.51 -6.66
C ALA A 224 -6.65 -18.19 -6.25
N SER A 225 -6.51 -17.92 -4.95
CA SER A 225 -5.79 -16.74 -4.44
C SER A 225 -4.29 -16.80 -4.77
N VAL A 226 -3.67 -17.98 -4.73
CA VAL A 226 -2.29 -18.18 -5.20
C VAL A 226 -2.19 -17.88 -6.71
N GLY A 227 -3.20 -18.27 -7.50
CA GLY A 227 -3.29 -17.92 -8.92
C GLY A 227 -3.45 -16.41 -9.17
N GLU A 228 -4.27 -15.73 -8.37
CA GLU A 228 -4.40 -14.27 -8.36
C GLU A 228 -3.05 -13.62 -8.03
N TYR A 229 -2.34 -14.08 -7.01
CA TYR A 229 -1.01 -13.58 -6.67
C TYR A 229 -0.04 -13.69 -7.86
N TYR A 230 -0.05 -14.81 -8.59
CA TYR A 230 0.77 -14.98 -9.79
C TYR A 230 0.38 -13.98 -10.89
N PHE A 231 -0.92 -13.80 -11.13
CA PHE A 231 -1.42 -12.84 -12.09
C PHE A 231 -0.97 -11.42 -11.74
N LEU A 232 -1.05 -11.02 -10.47
CA LEU A 232 -0.65 -9.68 -10.02
C LEU A 232 0.85 -9.45 -10.22
N ILE A 233 1.70 -10.39 -9.81
CA ILE A 233 3.15 -10.29 -9.96
C ILE A 233 3.55 -10.25 -11.44
N PHE A 234 3.15 -11.24 -12.24
CA PHE A 234 3.57 -11.31 -13.65
C PHE A 234 2.83 -10.30 -14.53
N GLY A 235 1.61 -9.93 -14.17
CA GLY A 235 0.85 -8.86 -14.80
C GLY A 235 1.56 -7.51 -14.68
N ALA A 236 2.23 -7.23 -13.56
CA ALA A 236 3.04 -6.02 -13.43
C ALA A 236 4.18 -5.97 -14.47
N PHE A 237 4.94 -7.06 -14.63
CA PHE A 237 5.98 -7.14 -15.66
C PHE A 237 5.40 -7.06 -17.08
N ALA A 238 4.33 -7.82 -17.35
CA ALA A 238 3.67 -7.83 -18.65
C ALA A 238 3.17 -6.43 -19.03
N SER A 239 2.60 -5.68 -18.07
CA SER A 239 2.11 -4.32 -18.32
C SER A 239 3.23 -3.37 -18.76
N VAL A 240 4.42 -3.44 -18.15
CA VAL A 240 5.58 -2.64 -18.57
C VAL A 240 6.04 -3.05 -19.98
N VAL A 241 6.18 -4.35 -20.25
CA VAL A 241 6.59 -4.85 -21.57
C VAL A 241 5.61 -4.42 -22.66
N ILE A 242 4.31 -4.55 -22.39
CA ILE A 242 3.25 -4.13 -23.33
C ILE A 242 3.32 -2.62 -23.57
N MET A 243 3.44 -1.80 -22.52
CA MET A 243 3.52 -0.34 -22.66
C MET A 243 4.79 0.10 -23.42
N VAL A 244 5.92 -0.59 -23.25
CA VAL A 244 7.13 -0.34 -24.06
C VAL A 244 6.91 -0.74 -25.52
N ALA A 245 6.32 -1.91 -25.78
CA ALA A 245 6.04 -2.38 -27.14
C ALA A 245 5.05 -1.46 -27.89
N LEU A 246 4.13 -0.82 -27.17
CA LEU A 246 3.21 0.18 -27.70
C LEU A 246 3.83 1.59 -27.84
N GLY A 247 5.07 1.79 -27.42
CA GLY A 247 5.75 3.09 -27.46
C GLY A 247 5.27 4.09 -26.40
N PHE A 248 4.48 3.64 -25.41
CA PHE A 248 3.98 4.49 -24.34
C PHE A 248 5.03 4.72 -23.23
N LEU A 249 5.94 3.76 -23.04
CA LEU A 249 7.08 3.88 -22.14
C LEU A 249 8.40 3.73 -22.89
N THR A 250 9.41 4.42 -22.38
CA THR A 250 10.79 4.25 -22.85
C THR A 250 11.29 2.81 -22.61
N PRO A 251 12.07 2.21 -23.54
CA PRO A 251 12.66 0.87 -23.36
C PRO A 251 13.52 0.74 -22.10
N TRP A 252 14.07 1.84 -21.57
CA TRP A 252 14.83 1.84 -20.32
C TRP A 252 14.01 1.36 -19.12
N THR A 253 12.68 1.47 -19.15
CA THR A 253 11.81 0.90 -18.11
C THR A 253 11.87 -0.63 -18.03
N LEU A 254 12.37 -1.34 -19.06
CA LEU A 254 12.59 -2.79 -19.01
C LEU A 254 13.66 -3.20 -17.98
N ILE A 255 14.40 -2.25 -17.40
CA ILE A 255 15.28 -2.50 -16.26
C ILE A 255 14.54 -3.14 -15.06
N VAL A 256 13.21 -3.00 -14.97
CA VAL A 256 12.39 -3.72 -13.99
C VAL A 256 12.59 -5.24 -14.05
N LEU A 257 12.96 -5.80 -15.20
CA LEU A 257 13.20 -7.24 -15.38
C LEU A 257 14.35 -7.77 -14.51
N ILE A 258 15.26 -6.90 -14.04
CA ILE A 258 16.26 -7.27 -13.03
C ILE A 258 15.59 -7.81 -11.75
N SER A 259 14.37 -7.35 -11.45
CA SER A 259 13.58 -7.82 -10.31
C SER A 259 12.84 -9.15 -10.50
N ILE A 260 13.01 -9.84 -11.64
CA ILE A 260 12.28 -11.09 -11.92
C ILE A 260 12.66 -12.23 -10.97
N LYS A 261 13.92 -12.31 -10.55
CA LYS A 261 14.39 -13.35 -9.62
C LYS A 261 13.65 -13.29 -8.28
N PRO A 262 13.64 -12.16 -7.54
CA PRO A 262 12.86 -12.08 -6.30
C PRO A 262 11.34 -12.22 -6.53
N ALA A 263 10.82 -11.83 -7.69
CA ALA A 263 9.42 -12.09 -8.04
C ALA A 263 9.11 -13.60 -8.08
N ILE A 264 9.95 -14.38 -8.77
CA ILE A 264 9.83 -15.85 -8.83
C ILE A 264 10.01 -16.47 -7.44
N ASP A 265 10.95 -15.97 -6.65
CA ASP A 265 11.17 -16.47 -5.29
C ASP A 265 9.96 -16.21 -4.38
N ASN A 266 9.27 -15.09 -4.55
CA ASN A 266 8.03 -14.79 -3.84
C ASN A 266 6.86 -15.66 -4.30
N VAL A 267 6.72 -15.87 -5.61
CA VAL A 267 5.75 -16.81 -6.21
C VAL A 267 5.93 -18.22 -5.64
N LYS A 268 7.16 -18.73 -5.59
CA LYS A 268 7.50 -20.04 -4.98
C LYS A 268 7.29 -20.09 -3.47
N PHE A 269 7.37 -18.94 -2.80
CA PHE A 269 7.11 -18.84 -1.38
C PHE A 269 5.61 -18.93 -1.11
N ILE A 270 4.81 -18.12 -1.79
CA ILE A 270 3.34 -18.12 -1.69
C ILE A 270 2.70 -19.41 -2.22
N SER A 271 3.34 -20.11 -3.17
CA SER A 271 2.85 -21.40 -3.65
C SER A 271 2.74 -22.49 -2.58
N LYS A 272 3.40 -22.30 -1.43
CA LYS A 272 3.35 -23.20 -0.27
C LYS A 272 2.16 -22.94 0.64
N ALA A 273 1.34 -21.93 0.33
CA ALA A 273 0.19 -21.57 1.15
C ALA A 273 -0.70 -22.79 1.44
N ASP A 274 -0.95 -23.01 2.72
CA ASP A 274 -1.87 -24.00 3.25
C ASP A 274 -2.68 -23.32 4.35
N GLU A 275 -4.01 -23.42 4.27
CA GLU A 275 -4.93 -22.82 5.24
C GLU A 275 -4.69 -23.34 6.67
N ASN A 276 -4.10 -24.52 6.81
CA ASN A 276 -3.78 -25.12 8.10
C ASN A 276 -2.40 -24.73 8.64
N LYS A 277 -1.55 -24.12 7.82
CA LYS A 277 -0.17 -23.74 8.17
C LYS A 277 0.17 -22.32 7.72
N PRO A 278 -0.57 -21.30 8.20
CA PRO A 278 -0.35 -19.91 7.81
C PRO A 278 1.09 -19.42 8.11
N GLU A 279 1.76 -20.02 9.09
CA GLU A 279 3.13 -19.73 9.46
C GLU A 279 4.14 -19.95 8.32
N GLU A 280 3.88 -20.88 7.38
CA GLU A 280 4.78 -21.16 6.25
C GLU A 280 4.93 -19.97 5.30
N ILE A 281 3.94 -19.07 5.28
CA ILE A 281 3.93 -17.86 4.46
C ILE A 281 3.83 -16.56 5.27
N MET A 282 4.17 -16.59 6.57
CA MET A 282 3.88 -15.48 7.49
C MET A 282 4.43 -14.12 7.04
N ILE A 283 5.58 -14.10 6.35
CA ILE A 283 6.28 -12.91 5.86
C ILE A 283 6.01 -12.62 4.37
N GLY A 284 5.00 -13.25 3.77
CA GLY A 284 4.72 -13.15 2.33
C GLY A 284 4.45 -11.71 1.87
N ASP A 285 3.67 -10.97 2.66
CA ASP A 285 3.39 -9.55 2.47
C ASP A 285 4.65 -8.68 2.59
N VAL A 286 5.49 -8.91 3.61
CA VAL A 286 6.77 -8.21 3.79
C VAL A 286 7.70 -8.42 2.58
N ARG A 287 7.86 -9.67 2.13
CA ARG A 287 8.67 -10.00 0.96
C ARG A 287 8.13 -9.38 -0.32
N THR A 288 6.80 -9.32 -0.44
CA THR A 288 6.14 -8.69 -1.59
C THR A 288 6.30 -7.17 -1.55
N ALA A 289 6.26 -6.54 -0.37
CA ALA A 289 6.49 -5.10 -0.20
C ALA A 289 7.94 -4.71 -0.55
N GLN A 290 8.91 -5.55 -0.20
CA GLN A 290 10.30 -5.39 -0.61
C GLN A 290 10.47 -5.51 -2.13
N HIS A 291 9.78 -6.47 -2.76
CA HIS A 291 9.77 -6.60 -4.22
C HIS A 291 9.11 -5.39 -4.90
N ASN A 292 7.97 -4.92 -4.39
CA ASN A 292 7.31 -3.70 -4.85
C ASN A 292 8.24 -2.48 -4.77
N LEU A 293 8.98 -2.32 -3.66
CA LEU A 293 9.99 -1.26 -3.54
C LEU A 293 11.06 -1.36 -4.63
N MET A 294 11.65 -2.54 -4.80
CA MET A 294 12.73 -2.75 -5.76
C MET A 294 12.25 -2.54 -7.19
N PHE A 295 11.11 -3.13 -7.55
CA PHE A 295 10.47 -2.94 -8.85
C PHE A 295 10.17 -1.45 -9.10
N GLY A 296 9.56 -0.78 -8.13
CA GLY A 296 9.19 0.63 -8.22
C GLY A 296 10.37 1.57 -8.41
N VAL A 297 11.46 1.34 -7.69
CA VAL A 297 12.71 2.11 -7.83
C VAL A 297 13.33 1.86 -9.21
N LEU A 298 13.43 0.60 -9.66
CA LEU A 298 13.93 0.28 -11.00
C LEU A 298 13.05 0.92 -12.09
N TYR A 299 11.73 0.88 -11.92
CA TYR A 299 10.79 1.47 -12.85
C TYR A 299 10.97 3.00 -12.94
N SER A 300 11.09 3.65 -11.79
CA SER A 300 11.35 5.09 -11.66
C SER A 300 12.69 5.49 -12.29
N ILE A 301 13.75 4.70 -12.07
CA ILE A 301 15.06 4.89 -12.71
C ILE A 301 14.94 4.74 -14.24
N GLY A 302 14.21 3.74 -14.72
CA GLY A 302 14.00 3.54 -16.15
C GLY A 302 13.28 4.70 -16.82
N ILE A 303 12.26 5.28 -16.17
CA ILE A 303 11.60 6.51 -16.63
C ILE A 303 12.61 7.66 -16.67
N LEU A 304 13.35 7.88 -15.58
CA LEU A 304 14.35 8.95 -15.47
C LEU A 304 15.42 8.86 -16.56
N ILE A 305 15.98 7.67 -16.82
CA ILE A 305 16.99 7.48 -17.86
C ILE A 305 16.44 7.89 -19.22
N GLY A 306 15.22 7.47 -19.57
CA GLY A 306 14.63 7.84 -20.85
C GLY A 306 14.27 9.31 -21.01
N VAL A 307 14.29 10.11 -19.94
CA VAL A 307 14.21 11.59 -20.03
C VAL A 307 15.58 12.19 -20.33
N LEU A 308 16.66 11.55 -19.87
CA LEU A 308 18.02 12.08 -19.93
C LEU A 308 18.78 11.72 -21.23
N VAL A 309 18.31 10.71 -21.98
CA VAL A 309 18.97 10.19 -23.19
C VAL A 309 18.03 10.21 -24.39
#